data_AF-A0AA88I8S4-F1
#
_entry.id   AF-A0AA88I8S4-F1
#
_cell.length_a   1.000
_cell.length_b   1.000
_cell.length_c   1.000
_cell.angle_alpha   90.00
_cell.angle_beta   90.00
_cell.angle_gamma   90.00
#
_symmetry.space_group_name_H-M   'P 1'
#
loop_
_entity.id
_entity.type
_entity.pdbx_description
1 polymer ?
#
loop_
_entity_poly.entity_id
_entity_poly.type
_entity_poly.pdbx_seq_one_letter_code
_entity_poly.pdbx_strand_id
1 'polypeptide(L)'
;VTMTPNPFEVNRSYKILASGNFKSTRWKVFFLVLCLCVTNVYSLNLPPRFVLPEGQNEIVLRLREGLETPPGTVVYRLVGKDPEGDSLTFGLQGKLAQDLFQIRRISDSEGDLILNRELDRE
;
A
#
# COMPACT_ATOMS: atom_id res chain seq x y z
N VAL A 1 33.63 -94.51 16.45
CA VAL A 1 33.21 -94.18 15.07
C VAL A 1 32.98 -92.69 15.03
N THR A 2 34.00 -91.96 14.56
CA THR A 2 34.08 -90.49 14.56
C THR A 2 33.27 -89.96 13.37
N MET A 3 32.27 -89.11 13.64
CA MET A 3 31.46 -88.47 12.61
C MET A 3 32.28 -87.40 11.88
N THR A 4 32.38 -87.53 10.56
CA THR A 4 32.93 -86.50 9.66
C THR A 4 31.78 -85.59 9.19
N PRO A 5 31.93 -84.26 9.23
CA PRO A 5 30.89 -83.35 8.76
C PRO A 5 30.81 -83.33 7.22
N ASN A 6 29.57 -83.25 6.74
CA ASN A 6 29.16 -83.30 5.34
C ASN A 6 29.62 -82.02 4.57
N PRO A 7 30.41 -82.11 3.49
CA PRO A 7 31.14 -80.95 2.95
C PRO A 7 30.39 -80.06 1.94
N PHE A 8 29.07 -80.18 1.78
CA PHE A 8 28.37 -79.39 0.73
C PHE A 8 27.04 -78.77 1.20
N GLU A 9 27.11 -77.88 2.18
CA GLU A 9 26.06 -76.89 2.43
C GLU A 9 26.46 -75.57 1.75
N VAL A 10 26.03 -75.37 0.51
CA VAL A 10 26.32 -74.13 -0.24
C VAL A 10 25.28 -73.08 0.13
N ASN A 11 25.60 -72.23 1.10
CA ASN A 11 24.78 -71.09 1.48
C ASN A 11 24.92 -69.97 0.43
N ARG A 12 23.94 -69.81 -0.47
CA ARG A 12 23.94 -68.71 -1.47
C ARG A 12 23.13 -67.53 -0.95
N SER A 13 23.82 -66.46 -0.57
CA SER A 13 23.23 -65.15 -0.30
C SER A 13 23.11 -64.34 -1.59
N TYR A 14 21.90 -63.90 -1.94
CA TYR A 14 21.65 -62.96 -3.04
C TYR A 14 21.54 -61.53 -2.51
N LYS A 15 22.30 -60.60 -3.10
CA LYS A 15 22.26 -59.17 -2.77
C LYS A 15 21.26 -58.49 -3.69
N ILE A 16 20.07 -58.15 -3.17
CA ILE A 16 19.08 -57.38 -3.91
C ILE A 16 19.54 -55.92 -3.93
N LEU A 17 19.91 -55.42 -5.11
CA LEU A 17 20.17 -54.00 -5.34
C LEU A 17 18.86 -53.32 -5.73
N ALA A 18 18.20 -52.66 -4.78
CA ALA A 18 17.06 -51.81 -5.08
C ALA A 18 17.56 -50.45 -5.59
N SER A 19 17.42 -50.16 -6.88
CA SER A 19 17.59 -48.78 -7.40
C SER A 19 16.20 -48.12 -7.51
N GLY A 20 15.89 -47.29 -6.51
CA GLY A 20 14.69 -46.45 -6.53
C GLY A 20 15.01 -45.10 -7.15
N ASN A 21 14.43 -44.80 -8.32
CA ASN A 21 14.45 -43.45 -8.87
C ASN A 21 13.51 -42.54 -8.06
N PHE A 22 14.05 -41.85 -7.06
CA PHE A 22 13.30 -40.89 -6.23
C PHE A 22 12.91 -39.67 -7.08
N LYS A 23 11.68 -39.65 -7.62
CA LYS A 23 11.17 -38.52 -8.39
C LYS A 23 10.81 -37.36 -7.44
N SER A 24 11.71 -36.39 -7.29
CA SER A 24 11.56 -35.18 -6.45
C SER A 24 10.61 -34.12 -7.03
N THR A 25 9.52 -34.53 -7.68
CA THR A 25 8.56 -33.62 -8.29
C THR A 25 7.77 -32.82 -7.24
N ARG A 26 7.54 -33.40 -6.05
CA ARG A 26 6.69 -32.79 -5.01
C ARG A 26 7.30 -31.52 -4.38
N TRP A 27 8.62 -31.45 -4.31
CA TRP A 27 9.31 -30.31 -3.70
C TRP A 27 9.30 -29.10 -4.62
N LYS A 28 9.42 -29.32 -5.93
CA LYS A 28 9.34 -28.25 -6.93
C LYS A 28 7.97 -27.57 -6.92
N VAL A 29 6.89 -28.35 -6.82
CA VAL A 29 5.53 -27.82 -6.71
C VAL A 29 5.34 -27.07 -5.38
N PHE A 30 5.89 -27.60 -4.28
CA PHE A 30 5.85 -26.92 -2.99
C PHE A 30 6.56 -25.56 -3.01
N PHE A 31 7.78 -25.50 -3.55
CA PHE A 31 8.52 -24.24 -3.69
C PHE A 31 7.84 -23.26 -4.66
N LEU A 32 7.20 -23.76 -5.74
CA LEU A 32 6.43 -22.92 -6.67
C LEU A 32 5.22 -22.29 -5.96
N VAL A 33 4.44 -23.10 -5.22
CA VAL A 33 3.27 -22.62 -4.46
C VAL A 33 3.71 -21.65 -3.36
N LEU A 34 4.78 -21.98 -2.62
CA LEU A 34 5.34 -21.10 -1.61
C LEU A 34 5.76 -19.75 -2.21
N CYS A 35 6.47 -19.76 -3.36
CA CYS A 35 6.87 -18.56 -4.08
C CYS A 35 5.67 -17.71 -4.54
N LEU A 36 4.59 -18.36 -4.99
CA LEU A 36 3.34 -17.70 -5.36
C LEU A 36 2.58 -17.14 -4.13
N CYS A 37 2.73 -17.75 -2.96
CA CYS A 37 2.15 -17.26 -1.71
C CYS A 37 2.95 -16.10 -1.08
N VAL A 38 4.27 -16.01 -1.32
CA VAL A 38 5.10 -14.89 -0.84
C VAL A 38 5.11 -13.66 -1.76
N THR A 39 4.42 -13.68 -2.91
CA THR A 39 4.10 -12.43 -3.63
C THR A 39 2.98 -11.68 -2.92
N ASN A 40 3.22 -11.30 -1.66
CA ASN A 40 2.41 -10.29 -1.00
C ASN A 40 2.66 -8.98 -1.74
N VAL A 41 1.56 -8.32 -2.08
CA VAL A 41 1.53 -7.02 -2.72
C VAL A 41 2.32 -6.05 -1.85
N TYR A 42 3.49 -5.62 -2.32
CA TYR A 42 4.18 -4.49 -1.70
C TYR A 42 3.28 -3.27 -1.88
N SER A 43 2.69 -2.77 -0.78
CA SER A 43 2.05 -1.46 -0.79
C SER A 43 3.18 -0.43 -0.71
N LEU A 44 3.50 0.20 -1.83
CA LEU A 44 4.39 1.36 -1.84
C LEU A 44 3.61 2.48 -1.15
N ASN A 45 4.19 3.13 -0.14
CA ASN A 45 3.57 4.33 0.44
C ASN A 45 3.72 5.47 -0.56
N LEU A 46 2.63 5.82 -1.25
CA LEU A 46 2.63 6.86 -2.27
C LEU A 46 2.23 8.19 -1.62
N PRO A 47 2.78 9.32 -2.09
CA PRO A 47 2.41 10.61 -1.53
C PRO A 47 0.94 10.93 -1.82
N PRO A 48 0.24 11.58 -0.88
CA PRO A 48 -1.11 12.05 -1.13
C PRO A 48 -1.11 13.16 -2.18
N ARG A 49 -2.21 13.26 -2.94
CA ARG A 49 -2.37 14.25 -4.00
C ARG A 49 -3.69 15.00 -3.90
N PHE A 50 -3.69 16.25 -4.34
CA PHE A 50 -4.95 16.98 -4.55
C PHE A 50 -5.70 16.41 -5.76
N VAL A 51 -7.02 16.36 -5.63
CA VAL A 51 -7.92 16.06 -6.74
C VAL A 51 -8.32 17.40 -7.35
N LEU A 52 -7.83 17.64 -8.56
CA LEU A 52 -8.07 18.86 -9.32
C LEU A 52 -9.05 18.59 -10.47
N PRO A 53 -9.79 19.61 -10.94
CA PRO A 53 -10.56 19.49 -12.17
C PRO A 53 -9.68 19.08 -13.35
N GLU A 54 -10.25 18.39 -14.34
CA GLU A 54 -9.49 17.85 -15.48
C GLU A 54 -8.67 18.94 -16.19
N GLY A 55 -7.38 18.64 -16.39
CA GLY A 55 -6.46 19.54 -17.08
C GLY A 55 -5.94 20.72 -16.25
N GLN A 56 -6.29 20.81 -14.96
CA GLN A 56 -5.76 21.85 -14.06
C GLN A 56 -4.66 21.31 -13.16
N ASN A 57 -3.61 22.12 -12.98
CA ASN A 57 -2.52 21.85 -12.03
C ASN A 57 -2.60 22.74 -10.78
N GLU A 58 -3.52 23.70 -10.76
CA GLU A 58 -3.67 24.69 -9.69
C GLU A 58 -5.14 25.10 -9.55
N ILE A 59 -5.53 25.49 -8.34
CA ILE A 59 -6.84 26.04 -8.02
C ILE A 59 -6.70 27.55 -7.88
N VAL A 60 -7.32 28.33 -8.78
CA VAL A 60 -7.31 29.80 -8.72
C VAL A 60 -8.69 30.30 -8.32
N LEU A 61 -8.79 30.93 -7.14
CA LEU A 61 -10.03 31.50 -6.61
C LEU A 61 -10.06 33.01 -6.83
N ARG A 62 -11.19 33.52 -7.33
CA ARG A 62 -11.46 34.96 -7.46
C ARG A 62 -12.60 35.34 -6.53
N LEU A 63 -12.25 35.90 -5.38
CA LEU A 63 -13.20 36.26 -4.33
C LEU A 63 -13.54 37.75 -4.42
N ARG A 64 -14.80 38.10 -4.08
CA ARG A 64 -15.25 39.50 -3.98
C ARG A 64 -14.96 40.00 -2.56
N GLU A 65 -14.50 41.25 -2.44
CA GLU A 65 -14.21 41.87 -1.14
C GLU A 65 -15.49 42.37 -0.46
N GLY A 66 -15.41 42.62 0.85
CA GLY A 66 -16.50 43.17 1.66
C GLY A 66 -17.67 42.20 1.90
N LEU A 67 -18.89 42.75 1.91
CA LEU A 67 -20.11 42.02 2.27
C LEU A 67 -20.47 40.86 1.32
N GLU A 68 -19.87 40.82 0.13
CA GLU A 68 -20.08 39.74 -0.84
C GLU A 68 -19.40 38.42 -0.40
N THR A 69 -18.25 38.52 0.28
CA THR A 69 -17.55 37.35 0.85
C THR A 69 -17.14 37.66 2.30
N PRO A 70 -18.10 37.63 3.25
CA PRO A 70 -17.80 37.92 4.64
C PRO A 70 -16.95 36.81 5.28
N PRO A 71 -16.25 37.11 6.40
CA PRO A 71 -15.58 36.09 7.20
C PRO A 71 -16.53 34.96 7.60
N GLY A 72 -16.02 33.73 7.65
CA GLY A 72 -16.79 32.51 7.88
C GLY A 72 -17.31 31.84 6.61
N THR A 73 -17.19 32.49 5.44
CA THR A 73 -17.61 31.91 4.15
C THR A 73 -16.70 30.75 3.75
N VAL A 74 -17.30 29.61 3.36
CA VAL A 74 -16.58 28.52 2.71
C VAL A 74 -16.27 28.95 1.28
N VAL A 75 -14.99 29.21 1.00
CA VAL A 75 -14.54 29.71 -0.31
C VAL A 75 -14.17 28.59 -1.27
N TYR A 76 -13.83 27.40 -0.74
CA TYR A 76 -13.51 26.23 -1.56
C TYR A 76 -13.60 24.92 -0.76
N ARG A 77 -13.83 23.81 -1.47
CA ARG A 77 -13.77 22.44 -0.93
C ARG A 77 -12.49 21.78 -1.43
N LEU A 78 -11.54 21.55 -0.53
CA LEU A 78 -10.33 20.76 -0.81
C LEU A 78 -10.71 19.28 -0.88
N VAL A 79 -10.25 18.61 -1.93
CA VAL A 79 -10.39 17.16 -2.09
C VAL A 79 -8.99 16.60 -2.31
N GLY A 80 -8.63 15.60 -1.52
CA GLY A 80 -7.37 14.89 -1.62
C GLY A 80 -7.61 13.41 -1.88
N LYS A 81 -6.58 12.73 -2.36
CA LYS A 81 -6.57 11.28 -2.52
C LYS A 81 -5.24 10.74 -2.05
N ASP A 82 -5.33 9.88 -1.05
CA ASP A 82 -4.26 8.98 -0.66
C ASP A 82 -4.45 7.64 -1.41
N PRO A 83 -3.44 7.12 -2.13
CA PRO A 83 -3.58 5.84 -2.83
C PRO A 83 -3.72 4.63 -1.89
N GLU A 84 -3.19 4.72 -0.68
CA GLU A 84 -3.24 3.67 0.35
C GLU A 84 -4.52 3.78 1.21
N GLY A 85 -5.18 4.93 1.17
CA GLY A 85 -6.44 5.19 1.86
C GLY A 85 -6.27 5.80 3.25
N ASP A 86 -5.09 6.34 3.55
CA ASP A 86 -4.83 7.01 4.81
C ASP A 86 -5.64 8.31 4.94
N SER A 87 -5.95 8.66 6.20
CA SER A 87 -6.63 9.91 6.53
C SER A 87 -5.77 11.13 6.25
N LEU A 88 -6.28 12.06 5.45
CA LEU A 88 -5.59 13.27 5.08
C LEU A 88 -5.79 14.40 6.08
N THR A 89 -4.73 15.18 6.27
CA THR A 89 -4.75 16.47 6.95
C THR A 89 -4.30 17.55 5.98
N PHE A 90 -5.10 18.59 5.84
CA PHE A 90 -4.79 19.74 5.00
C PHE A 90 -4.22 20.87 5.85
N GLY A 91 -3.27 21.63 5.29
CA GLY A 91 -2.59 22.72 5.97
C GLY A 91 -2.43 23.95 5.10
N LEU A 92 -2.19 25.10 5.75
CA LEU A 92 -1.91 26.38 5.11
C LEU A 92 -0.43 26.73 5.25
N GLN A 93 0.18 27.11 4.15
CA GLN A 93 1.59 27.51 4.12
C GLN A 93 1.71 29.04 4.10
N GLY A 94 2.53 29.57 5.01
CA GLY A 94 2.84 30.99 5.10
C GLY A 94 1.90 31.76 6.05
N LYS A 95 2.45 32.82 6.65
CA LYS A 95 1.76 33.60 7.69
C LYS A 95 0.48 34.28 7.17
N LEU A 96 0.53 34.82 5.95
CA LEU A 96 -0.63 35.48 5.34
C LEU A 96 -1.78 34.50 5.10
N ALA A 97 -1.49 33.29 4.58
CA ALA A 97 -2.52 32.29 4.34
C ALA A 97 -3.16 31.81 5.65
N GLN A 98 -2.36 31.60 6.70
CA GLN A 98 -2.84 31.19 8.02
C GLN A 98 -3.67 32.27 8.73
N ASP A 99 -3.45 33.54 8.40
CA ASP A 99 -4.20 34.67 8.92
C ASP A 99 -5.52 34.88 8.16
N LEU A 100 -5.48 34.79 6.83
CA LEU A 100 -6.64 34.97 5.94
C LEU A 100 -7.59 33.78 5.93
N PHE A 101 -7.09 32.56 6.07
CA PHE A 101 -7.89 31.36 5.91
C PHE A 101 -7.74 30.41 7.09
N GLN A 102 -8.76 29.59 7.26
CA GLN A 102 -8.73 28.42 8.11
C GLN A 102 -9.24 27.21 7.32
N ILE A 103 -8.78 26.03 7.71
CA ILE A 103 -9.24 24.77 7.12
C ILE A 103 -10.04 24.01 8.16
N ARG A 104 -11.25 23.59 7.79
CA ARG A 104 -12.09 22.69 8.60
C ARG A 104 -12.15 21.33 7.93
N ARG A 105 -11.71 20.29 8.62
CA ARG A 105 -11.83 18.91 8.16
C ARG A 105 -13.32 18.52 8.06
N ILE A 106 -13.69 17.88 6.95
CA ILE A 106 -15.05 17.37 6.72
C ILE A 106 -15.04 15.83 6.73
N SER A 107 -14.05 15.23 6.08
CA SER A 107 -13.87 13.78 6.03
C SER A 107 -12.39 13.41 6.01
N ASP A 108 -12.09 12.13 5.77
CA ASP A 108 -10.73 11.64 5.61
C ASP A 108 -10.05 12.15 4.34
N SER A 109 -10.81 12.62 3.35
CA SER A 109 -10.30 13.09 2.06
C SER A 109 -10.75 14.51 1.70
N GLU A 110 -11.54 15.17 2.56
CA GLU A 110 -12.13 16.47 2.26
C GLU A 110 -11.98 17.49 3.40
N GLY A 111 -11.79 18.76 3.02
CA GLY A 111 -11.77 19.89 3.94
C GLY A 111 -12.36 21.15 3.32
N ASP A 112 -13.03 21.96 4.13
CA ASP A 112 -13.50 23.29 3.74
C ASP A 112 -12.39 24.31 3.97
N LEU A 113 -12.05 25.07 2.93
CA LEU A 113 -11.27 26.29 3.05
C LEU A 113 -12.22 27.44 3.36
N ILE A 114 -12.04 28.07 4.51
CA ILE A 114 -12.95 29.09 5.05
C ILE A 114 -12.18 30.40 5.18
N LEU A 115 -12.80 31.49 4.77
CA LEU A 115 -12.25 32.83 4.96
C LEU A 115 -12.33 33.21 6.44
N ASN A 116 -11.19 33.50 7.06
CA ASN A 116 -11.08 33.79 8.49
C ASN A 116 -11.27 35.28 8.81
N ARG A 117 -10.80 36.17 7.92
CA ARG A 117 -10.97 37.63 8.02
C ARG A 117 -11.31 38.26 6.68
N GLU A 118 -11.72 39.53 6.70
CA GLU A 118 -12.05 40.25 5.47
C GLU A 118 -10.85 40.33 4.52
N LEU A 119 -11.14 40.19 3.23
CA LEU A 119 -10.18 40.45 2.17
C LEU A 119 -10.12 41.97 2.00
N ASP A 120 -9.01 42.58 2.40
CA ASP A 120 -8.66 43.92 1.95
C ASP A 120 -7.52 43.83 0.92
N ARG A 121 -7.58 44.73 -0.05
CA ARG A 121 -6.41 45.07 -0.86
C ARG A 121 -5.69 46.18 -0.13
N GLU A 122 -4.73 45.80 0.72
CA GLU A 122 -3.66 46.73 1.15
C GLU A 122 -2.94 47.36 -0.05
#